data_AF-A0A4Y7QI12-F1
#
_entry.id   AF-A0A4Y7QI12-F1
#
_cell.length_a   1.000
_cell.length_b   1.000
_cell.length_c   1.000
_cell.angle_alpha   90.00
_cell.angle_beta   90.00
_cell.angle_gamma   90.00
#
_symmetry.space_group_name_H-M   'P 1'
#
loop_
_entity.id
_entity.type
_entity.pdbx_description
1 polymer ?
#
loop_
_entity_poly.entity_id
_entity_poly.type
_entity_poly.pdbx_seq_one_letter_code
_entity_poly.pdbx_strand_id
1 'polypeptide(L)'
;LAKMLGLHRNTLRYYLRLYGVERKFTELSDDDLDKLVRVFKTTKPESGIRYLVGFLRRHGLRVQRRRVTLSTRRVDGLGRVLRNRRTIRRRKYKSTRPNYLWHCDGHHKLILWGIVIHGFIDGY
;
A
#
# COMPACT_ATOMS: atom_id res chain seq x y z
N LEU A 1 2.94 8.83 19.60
CA LEU A 1 1.94 8.98 20.69
C LEU A 1 2.07 7.90 21.76
N ALA A 2 1.60 6.65 21.60
CA ALA A 2 1.62 5.66 22.70
C ALA A 2 3.03 5.46 23.31
N LYS A 3 4.04 5.20 22.47
CA LYS A 3 5.45 5.08 22.89
C LYS A 3 6.01 6.36 23.51
N MET A 4 5.58 7.53 23.04
CA MET A 4 6.01 8.84 23.54
C MET A 4 5.39 9.15 24.92
N LEU A 5 4.18 8.65 25.17
CA LEU A 5 3.47 8.79 26.44
C LEU A 5 3.78 7.65 27.43
N GLY A 6 4.66 6.70 27.08
CA GLY A 6 4.95 5.53 27.93
C GLY A 6 3.77 4.55 28.09
N LEU A 7 2.74 4.63 27.24
CA LEU A 7 1.53 3.83 27.36
C LEU A 7 1.49 2.64 26.40
N HIS A 8 0.87 1.55 26.83
CA HIS A 8 0.51 0.47 25.93
C HIS A 8 -0.50 0.96 24.88
N ARG A 9 -0.41 0.44 23.64
CA ARG A 9 -1.26 0.90 22.52
C ARG A 9 -2.75 0.72 22.79
N ASN A 10 -3.13 -0.33 23.51
CA ASN A 10 -4.53 -0.60 23.86
C ASN A 10 -5.03 0.41 24.89
N THR A 11 -4.20 0.77 25.88
CA THR A 11 -4.50 1.82 26.87
C THR A 11 -4.74 3.16 26.19
N LEU A 12 -3.86 3.56 25.26
CA LEU A 12 -4.08 4.78 24.48
C LEU A 12 -5.38 4.73 23.68
N ARG A 13 -5.69 3.61 23.02
CA ARG A 13 -6.94 3.46 22.26
C ARG A 13 -8.17 3.53 23.15
N TYR A 14 -8.11 2.94 24.34
CA TYR A 14 -9.17 3.01 25.35
C TYR A 14 -9.43 4.46 25.74
N TYR A 15 -8.42 5.22 26.16
CA TYR A 15 -8.58 6.61 26.54
C TYR A 15 -9.05 7.50 25.39
N LEU A 16 -8.51 7.33 24.18
CA LEU A 16 -8.99 8.07 23.01
C LEU A 16 -10.49 7.85 22.78
N ARG A 17 -10.99 6.62 23.01
CA ARG A 17 -12.43 6.32 22.90
C ARG A 17 -13.22 6.91 24.07
N LEU A 18 -12.71 6.76 25.30
CA LEU A 18 -13.35 7.27 26.52
C LEU A 18 -13.59 8.77 26.45
N TYR A 19 -12.62 9.52 25.92
CA TYR A 19 -12.70 10.97 25.76
C TYR A 19 -13.27 11.43 24.41
N GLY A 20 -13.85 10.52 23.61
CA GLY A 20 -14.45 10.87 22.32
C GLY A 20 -13.46 11.45 21.28
N VAL A 21 -12.16 11.20 21.46
CA VAL A 21 -11.11 11.65 20.53
C VAL A 21 -11.09 10.72 19.32
N GLU A 22 -12.01 11.01 18.40
CA GLU A 22 -12.12 10.29 17.16
C GLU A 22 -11.18 10.85 16.11
N ARG A 23 -10.57 9.95 15.34
CA ARG A 23 -9.93 10.38 14.10
C ARG A 23 -11.05 10.64 13.10
N LYS A 24 -11.29 11.91 12.79
CA LYS A 24 -12.24 12.31 11.75
C LYS A 24 -11.60 12.22 10.35
N PHE A 25 -12.44 12.10 9.33
CA PHE A 25 -12.01 12.31 7.96
C PHE A 25 -11.98 13.81 7.69
N THR A 26 -11.13 14.22 6.75
CA THR A 26 -11.10 15.61 6.31
C THR A 26 -12.31 15.85 5.41
N GLU A 27 -13.07 16.90 5.72
CA GLU A 27 -14.07 17.44 4.81
C GLU A 27 -13.34 18.03 3.60
N LEU A 28 -13.42 17.31 2.49
CA LEU A 28 -12.74 17.63 1.25
C LEU A 28 -13.72 17.31 0.13
N SER A 29 -13.88 18.19 -0.85
CA SER A 29 -14.73 17.93 -2.02
C SER A 29 -14.13 16.82 -2.90
N ASP A 30 -14.95 16.18 -3.73
CA ASP A 30 -14.45 15.20 -4.71
C ASP A 30 -13.59 15.87 -5.79
N ASP A 31 -13.89 17.13 -6.15
CA ASP A 31 -13.11 17.89 -7.14
C ASP A 31 -11.72 18.28 -6.63
N ASP A 32 -11.61 18.73 -5.38
CA ASP A 32 -10.31 19.06 -4.79
C ASP A 32 -9.47 17.81 -4.56
N LEU A 33 -10.12 16.71 -4.21
CA LEU A 33 -9.45 15.41 -4.18
C LEU A 33 -8.91 15.03 -5.56
N ASP A 34 -9.70 15.18 -6.62
CA ASP A 34 -9.27 14.86 -7.98
C ASP A 34 -8.12 15.75 -8.45
N LYS A 35 -8.10 17.04 -8.09
CA LYS A 35 -6.95 17.94 -8.34
C LYS A 35 -5.67 17.43 -7.66
N LEU A 36 -5.75 17.07 -6.38
CA LEU A 36 -4.60 16.53 -5.65
C LEU A 36 -4.11 15.20 -6.24
N VAL A 37 -5.03 14.33 -6.67
CA VAL A 37 -4.68 13.08 -7.34
C VAL A 37 -3.99 13.35 -8.69
N ARG A 38 -4.44 14.34 -9.48
CA ARG A 38 -3.75 14.76 -10.72
C ARG A 38 -2.32 15.24 -10.45
N VAL A 39 -2.12 16.08 -9.43
CA VAL A 39 -0.78 16.54 -9.05
C VAL A 39 0.12 15.36 -8.65
N PHE A 40 -0.40 14.45 -7.82
CA PHE A 40 0.33 13.26 -7.43
C PHE A 40 0.68 12.36 -8.63
N LYS A 41 -0.25 12.19 -9.57
CA LYS A 41 -0.03 11.35 -10.76
C LYS A 41 0.91 11.99 -11.77
N THR A 42 0.96 13.31 -11.86
CA THR A 42 1.93 14.02 -12.70
C THR A 42 3.35 13.80 -12.18
N THR A 43 3.54 13.87 -10.87
CA THR A 43 4.86 13.64 -10.24
C THR A 43 5.24 12.16 -10.15
N LYS A 44 4.27 11.27 -9.94
CA LYS A 44 4.47 9.83 -9.74
C LYS A 44 3.43 9.01 -10.49
N PRO A 45 3.49 8.94 -11.83
CA PRO A 45 2.46 8.30 -12.65
C PRO A 45 2.26 6.84 -12.23
N GLU A 46 3.35 6.06 -12.15
CA GLU A 46 3.30 4.62 -11.86
C GLU A 46 2.98 4.25 -10.41
N SER A 47 2.91 5.23 -9.50
CA SER A 47 2.64 4.96 -8.09
C SER A 47 1.22 4.44 -7.85
N GLY A 48 1.14 3.41 -7.00
CA GLY A 48 -0.11 2.79 -6.58
C GLY A 48 -0.81 3.55 -5.45
N ILE A 49 -2.05 3.12 -5.16
CA ILE A 49 -2.94 3.80 -4.20
C ILE A 49 -2.35 3.94 -2.78
N ARG A 50 -1.47 3.03 -2.35
CA ARG A 50 -0.81 3.13 -1.03
C ARG A 50 0.07 4.37 -0.93
N TYR A 51 0.82 4.69 -1.99
CA TYR A 51 1.66 5.89 -2.02
C TYR A 51 0.81 7.16 -2.09
N LEU A 52 -0.29 7.13 -2.86
CA LEU A 52 -1.24 8.25 -2.91
C LEU A 52 -1.87 8.53 -1.53
N VAL A 53 -2.30 7.49 -0.80
CA VAL A 53 -2.82 7.66 0.57
C VAL A 53 -1.73 8.19 1.51
N GLY A 54 -0.47 7.76 1.35
CA GLY A 54 0.66 8.30 2.09
C GLY A 54 0.90 9.79 1.79
N PHE A 55 0.81 10.18 0.51
CA PHE A 55 0.92 11.57 0.07
C PHE A 55 -0.17 12.45 0.70
N LEU A 56 -1.43 12.03 0.65
CA LEU A 56 -2.53 12.76 1.29
C LEU A 56 -2.30 12.92 2.79
N ARG A 57 -1.89 11.84 3.48
CA ARG A 57 -1.60 11.88 4.93
C ARG A 57 -0.44 12.82 5.29
N ARG A 58 0.60 12.89 4.45
CA ARG A 58 1.71 13.83 4.65
C ARG A 58 1.24 15.28 4.61
N HIS A 59 0.20 15.57 3.84
CA HIS A 59 -0.44 16.89 3.76
C HIS A 59 -1.56 17.08 4.80
N GLY A 60 -1.63 16.23 5.83
CA GLY A 60 -2.66 16.31 6.87
C GLY A 60 -4.05 15.85 6.43
N LEU A 61 -4.21 15.37 5.19
CA LEU A 61 -5.50 14.96 4.64
C LEU A 61 -5.79 13.49 4.94
N ARG A 62 -6.86 13.24 5.69
CA ARG A 62 -7.34 11.90 5.97
C ARG A 62 -8.63 11.66 5.20
N VAL A 63 -8.51 10.98 4.07
CA VAL A 63 -9.64 10.70 3.16
C VAL A 63 -10.02 9.22 3.22
N GLN A 64 -11.31 8.92 3.06
CA GLN A 64 -11.83 7.55 2.99
C GLN A 64 -11.20 6.80 1.81
N ARG A 65 -10.78 5.54 2.03
CA ARG A 65 -10.15 4.72 0.98
C ARG A 65 -11.03 4.57 -0.26
N ARG A 66 -12.35 4.47 -0.08
CA ARG A 66 -13.33 4.41 -1.17
C ARG A 66 -13.25 5.65 -2.06
N ARG A 67 -13.24 6.85 -1.46
CA ARG A 67 -13.15 8.13 -2.20
C ARG A 67 -11.84 8.25 -2.97
N VAL A 68 -10.71 7.92 -2.34
CA VAL A 68 -9.40 7.90 -3.03
C VAL A 68 -9.41 6.93 -4.23
N THR A 69 -10.07 5.79 -4.09
CA THR A 69 -10.19 4.79 -5.17
C THR A 69 -11.04 5.32 -6.32
N LEU A 70 -12.18 5.95 -6.02
CA LEU A 70 -13.06 6.55 -7.02
C LEU A 70 -12.38 7.71 -7.75
N SER A 71 -11.74 8.61 -7.00
CA SER A 71 -10.94 9.70 -7.55
C SER A 71 -9.84 9.20 -8.49
N THR A 72 -9.09 8.18 -8.08
CA THR A 72 -8.06 7.56 -8.94
C THR A 72 -8.67 6.99 -10.22
N ARG A 73 -9.89 6.43 -10.17
CA ARG A 73 -10.57 5.92 -11.38
C ARG A 73 -11.00 7.05 -12.32
N ARG A 74 -11.49 8.17 -11.78
CA ARG A 74 -11.87 9.36 -12.56
C ARG A 74 -10.66 10.02 -13.22
N VAL A 75 -9.55 10.12 -12.48
CA VAL A 75 -8.32 10.81 -12.94
C VAL A 75 -7.45 9.94 -13.85
N ASP A 76 -7.32 8.64 -13.56
CA ASP A 76 -6.31 7.75 -14.17
C ASP A 76 -6.93 6.43 -14.68
N GLY A 77 -8.18 6.47 -15.14
CA GLY A 77 -8.90 5.29 -15.65
C GLY A 77 -8.12 4.55 -16.74
N LEU A 78 -7.52 5.29 -17.68
CA LEU A 78 -6.70 4.75 -18.78
C LEU A 78 -5.35 4.19 -18.31
N GLY A 79 -4.64 4.87 -17.40
CA GLY A 79 -3.34 4.40 -16.91
C GLY A 79 -3.44 3.12 -16.08
N ARG A 80 -4.60 2.84 -15.47
CA ARG A 80 -4.88 1.54 -14.83
C ARG A 80 -5.00 0.40 -15.84
N VAL A 81 -5.66 0.65 -16.97
CA VAL A 81 -5.82 -0.34 -18.04
C VAL A 81 -4.47 -0.64 -18.71
N LEU A 82 -3.67 0.40 -18.98
CA LEU A 82 -2.33 0.26 -19.55
C LEU A 82 -1.37 -0.50 -18.62
N ARG A 83 -1.45 -0.29 -17.30
CA ARG A 83 -0.67 -1.06 -16.32
C ARG A 83 -1.10 -2.52 -16.21
N ASN A 84 -2.40 -2.79 -16.25
CA ASN A 84 -2.89 -4.17 -16.29
C ASN A 84 -2.45 -4.90 -17.57
N ARG A 85 -2.24 -4.18 -18.68
CA ARG A 85 -1.65 -4.72 -19.92
C ARG A 85 -0.15 -4.99 -19.85
N ARG A 86 0.60 -4.32 -18.95
CA ARG A 86 2.00 -4.67 -18.65
C ARG A 86 2.04 -5.91 -17.75
N THR A 87 1.61 -7.05 -18.28
CA THR A 87 1.84 -8.33 -17.63
C THR A 87 3.35 -8.50 -17.47
N ILE A 88 3.81 -8.87 -16.27
CA ILE A 88 5.20 -9.27 -16.06
C ILE A 88 5.46 -10.41 -17.03
N ARG A 89 6.28 -10.16 -18.06
CA ARG A 89 6.64 -11.17 -19.05
C ARG A 89 7.53 -12.19 -18.36
N ARG A 90 6.93 -13.28 -17.88
CA ARG A 90 7.66 -14.41 -17.32
C ARG A 90 8.55 -14.98 -18.42
N ARG A 91 9.86 -15.06 -18.16
CA ARG A 91 10.80 -15.73 -19.06
C ARG A 91 10.58 -17.23 -18.93
N LYS A 92 10.44 -17.93 -20.06
CA LYS A 92 10.61 -19.39 -20.07
C LYS A 92 12.11 -19.66 -19.99
N TYR A 93 12.54 -20.37 -18.97
CA TYR A 93 13.91 -20.88 -18.84
C TYR A 93 13.86 -22.38 -18.64
N LYS A 94 14.95 -23.06 -18.97
CA LYS A 94 15.15 -24.48 -18.72
C LYS A 94 16.46 -24.61 -17.95
N SER A 95 16.42 -25.31 -16.83
CA SER A 95 17.64 -25.68 -16.11
C SER A 95 18.29 -26.88 -16.82
N THR A 96 19.61 -26.86 -16.96
CA THR A 96 20.34 -27.89 -17.74
C THR A 96 20.54 -29.19 -16.97
N ARG A 97 20.55 -29.13 -15.63
CA ARG A 97 20.74 -30.28 -14.72
C ARG A 97 20.24 -29.93 -13.30
N PRO A 98 19.97 -30.94 -12.45
CA PRO A 98 19.71 -30.70 -11.04
C PRO A 98 20.83 -29.86 -10.41
N ASN A 99 20.49 -29.03 -9.43
CA ASN A 99 21.40 -28.10 -8.74
C ASN A 99 22.02 -26.99 -9.60
N TYR A 100 21.54 -26.75 -10.81
CA TYR A 100 22.05 -25.66 -11.66
C TYR A 100 21.46 -24.27 -11.28
N LEU A 101 20.21 -24.23 -10.80
CA LEU A 101 19.54 -23.00 -10.38
C LEU A 101 18.59 -23.30 -9.22
N TRP A 102 18.63 -22.50 -8.16
CA TRP A 102 17.71 -22.63 -7.02
C TRP A 102 16.81 -21.40 -6.92
N HIS A 103 15.50 -21.64 -6.75
CA HIS A 103 14.52 -20.60 -6.45
C HIS A 103 14.39 -20.42 -4.95
N CYS A 104 14.55 -19.19 -4.47
CA CYS A 104 14.30 -18.82 -3.07
C CYS A 104 13.12 -17.84 -3.03
N ASP A 105 12.11 -18.14 -2.21
CA ASP A 105 11.00 -17.23 -1.95
C ASP A 105 10.71 -17.12 -0.44
N GLY A 106 10.29 -15.91 -0.03
CA GLY A 106 10.01 -15.56 1.35
C GLY A 106 8.51 -15.52 1.65
N HIS A 107 8.07 -16.27 2.65
CA HIS A 107 6.71 -16.24 3.17
C HIS A 107 6.61 -15.37 4.44
N HIS A 108 6.04 -14.17 4.29
CA HIS A 108 6.01 -13.14 5.33
C HIS A 108 4.67 -13.06 6.10
N LYS A 109 3.74 -14.01 5.92
CA LYS A 109 2.42 -13.92 6.59
C LYS A 109 2.52 -13.93 8.12
N LEU A 110 3.58 -14.54 8.67
CA LEU A 110 3.81 -14.65 10.11
C LEU A 110 4.72 -13.56 10.69
N ILE A 111 5.07 -12.53 9.91
CA ILE A 111 6.07 -11.53 10.32
C ILE A 111 5.66 -10.73 11.56
N LEU A 112 4.36 -10.65 11.86
CA LEU A 112 3.85 -9.99 13.07
C LEU A 112 4.21 -10.75 14.37
N TRP A 113 4.49 -12.05 14.26
CA TRP A 113 5.00 -12.88 15.35
C TRP A 113 6.53 -13.04 15.30
N GLY A 114 7.21 -12.30 14.43
CA GLY A 114 8.66 -12.39 14.26
C GLY A 114 9.13 -13.59 13.43
N ILE A 115 8.23 -14.30 12.76
CA ILE A 115 8.56 -15.50 11.98
C ILE A 115 8.49 -15.20 10.48
N VAL A 116 9.54 -15.57 9.75
CA VAL A 116 9.60 -15.54 8.28
C VAL A 116 10.11 -16.88 7.79
N ILE A 117 9.37 -17.51 6.87
CA ILE A 117 9.73 -18.82 6.31
C ILE A 117 10.33 -18.60 4.92
N HIS A 118 11.49 -19.18 4.64
CA HIS A 118 12.10 -19.15 3.31
C HIS A 118 12.03 -20.55 2.71
N GLY A 119 11.45 -20.66 1.52
CA GLY A 119 11.39 -21.90 0.75
C GLY A 119 12.45 -21.90 -0.35
N PHE A 120 13.15 -23.01 -0.51
CA PHE A 120 14.13 -23.22 -1.57
C PHE A 120 13.71 -24.42 -2.42
N ILE A 121 13.67 -24.26 -3.74
CA ILE A 121 13.31 -25.32 -4.68
C ILE A 121 14.34 -25.35 -5.81
N ASP A 122 14.82 -26.55 -6.16
CA ASP A 122 15.68 -26.75 -7.34
C ASP A 122 14.88 -26.46 -8.63
N GLY A 123 15.47 -25.71 -9.54
CA GLY A 123 14.82 -25.23 -10.76
C GLY A 123 14.86 -26.19 -11.94
N TYR A 124 15.28 -27.45 -11.72
CA TYR A 124 15.31 -28.52 -12.72
C TYR A 124 13.99 -29.28 -12.83
#